data_AF-U6D542-F1
#
_entry.id   AF-U6D542-F1
#
_cell.length_a   1.000
_cell.length_b   1.000
_cell.length_c   1.000
_cell.angle_alpha   90.00
_cell.angle_beta   90.00
_cell.angle_gamma   90.00
#
_symmetry.space_group_name_H-M   'P 1'
#
loop_
_entity.id
_entity.type
_entity.pdbx_description
1 polymer ?
#
loop_
_entity_poly.entity_id
_entity_poly.type
_entity_poly.pdbx_seq_one_letter_code
_entity_poly.pdbx_strand_id
1 'polypeptide(L)'
;LDTAKGAVETFMKLRARDPASRGDRYMLVTFEEPPYAIKAGWKENHATFMNELKNLQAEGLTTLGQSLRTAFDLLNLNRLVTGIDNYGQVG
;
A
#
# COMPACT_ATOMS: atom_id res chain seq x y z
N LEU A 1 8.06 15.04 -1.42
CA LEU A 1 7.05 14.08 -1.93
C LEU A 1 7.48 13.47 -3.25
N ASP A 2 7.93 14.26 -4.23
CA ASP A 2 8.27 13.78 -5.57
C ASP A 2 9.39 12.73 -5.61
N THR A 3 10.41 12.88 -4.76
CA THR A 3 11.46 11.85 -4.62
C THR A 3 10.89 10.49 -4.18
N ALA A 4 9.93 10.49 -3.25
CA ALA A 4 9.29 9.26 -2.79
C ALA A 4 8.40 8.65 -3.88
N LYS A 5 7.63 9.48 -4.61
CA LYS A 5 6.87 9.02 -5.77
C LYS A 5 7.77 8.37 -6.82
N GLY A 6 8.90 9.01 -7.14
CA GLY A 6 9.88 8.48 -8.09
C GLY A 6 10.47 7.13 -7.64
N ALA A 7 10.81 7.00 -6.37
CA ALA A 7 11.30 5.74 -5.81
C ALA A 7 10.26 4.61 -5.92
N VAL A 8 8.99 4.89 -5.59
CA VAL A 8 7.89 3.92 -5.73
C VAL A 8 7.69 3.54 -7.20
N GLU A 9 7.69 4.51 -8.11
CA GLU A 9 7.57 4.23 -9.55
C GLU A 9 8.71 3.32 -10.05
N THR A 10 9.96 3.60 -9.66
CA THR A 10 11.10 2.76 -10.03
C THR A 10 10.96 1.35 -9.45
N PHE A 11 10.58 1.23 -8.18
CA PHE A 11 10.35 -0.06 -7.53
C PHE A 11 9.27 -0.88 -8.26
N MET A 12 8.13 -0.27 -8.58
CA MET A 12 7.03 -0.91 -9.28
C MET A 12 7.44 -1.38 -10.69
N LYS A 13 8.25 -0.58 -11.41
CA LYS A 13 8.82 -0.97 -12.72
C LYS A 13 9.77 -2.16 -12.62
N LEU A 14 10.60 -2.23 -11.57
CA LEU A 14 11.51 -3.34 -11.35
C LEU A 14 10.72 -4.62 -11.04
N ARG A 15 9.74 -4.54 -10.13
CA ARG A 15 8.89 -5.67 -9.76
C ARG A 15 8.05 -6.19 -10.92
N ALA A 16 7.52 -5.31 -11.77
CA ALA A 16 6.77 -5.71 -12.97
C ALA A 16 7.60 -6.54 -13.97
N ARG A 17 8.93 -6.41 -13.96
CA ARG A 17 9.84 -7.18 -14.82
C ARG A 17 10.25 -8.52 -14.22
N ASP A 18 10.06 -8.70 -12.91
CA ASP A 18 10.44 -9.91 -12.20
C ASP A 18 9.29 -10.94 -12.21
N PRO A 19 9.50 -12.13 -12.82
CA PRO A 19 8.49 -13.19 -12.83
C PRO A 19 8.04 -13.65 -11.44
N ALA A 20 8.91 -13.58 -10.42
CA ALA A 20 8.57 -13.98 -9.05
C ALA A 20 7.55 -13.03 -8.40
N SER A 21 7.47 -11.80 -8.89
CA SER A 21 6.65 -10.73 -8.36
C SER A 21 5.26 -10.64 -9.00
N ARG A 22 4.89 -11.57 -9.90
CA ARG A 22 3.59 -11.59 -10.60
C ARG A 22 2.38 -11.71 -9.67
N GLY A 23 2.56 -12.27 -8.48
CA GLY A 23 1.51 -12.44 -7.48
C GLY A 23 1.38 -11.26 -6.51
N ASP A 24 2.27 -10.27 -6.58
CA ASP A 24 2.32 -9.19 -5.61
C ASP A 24 1.07 -8.31 -5.67
N ARG A 25 0.57 -7.94 -4.50
CA ARG A 25 -0.51 -6.97 -4.34
C ARG A 25 0.00 -5.78 -3.56
N TYR A 26 -0.22 -4.60 -4.13
CA TYR A 26 0.24 -3.34 -3.55
C TYR A 26 -0.94 -2.52 -3.07
N MET A 27 -0.75 -1.82 -1.96
CA MET A 27 -1.70 -0.85 -1.44
C MET A 27 -0.97 0.48 -1.27
N LEU A 28 -1.63 1.56 -1.69
CA LEU A 28 -1.17 2.93 -1.50
C LEU A 28 -1.98 3.56 -0.37
N VAL A 29 -1.30 3.90 0.72
CA VAL A 29 -1.90 4.50 1.92
C VAL A 29 -1.25 5.86 2.20
N THR A 30 -2.06 6.87 2.48
CA THR A 30 -1.63 8.19 2.95
C THR A 30 -1.93 8.37 4.43
N PHE A 31 -1.51 9.50 4.96
CA PHE A 31 -1.70 9.89 6.35
C PHE A 31 -3.06 10.51 6.65
N GLU A 32 -3.96 10.53 5.67
CA GLU A 32 -5.35 10.96 5.85
C GLU A 32 -6.14 9.97 6.71
N GLU A 33 -7.31 10.40 7.17
CA GLU A 33 -8.21 9.54 7.94
C GLU A 33 -9.03 8.60 7.03
N PRO A 34 -9.46 7.43 7.54
CA PRO A 34 -10.41 6.59 6.82
C PRO A 34 -11.69 7.35 6.45
N PRO A 35 -12.27 7.12 5.26
CA PRO A 35 -11.86 6.15 4.24
C PRO A 35 -10.79 6.66 3.25
N TYR A 36 -10.40 7.94 3.33
CA TYR A 36 -9.55 8.60 2.32
C TYR A 36 -8.07 8.23 2.40
N ALA A 37 -7.66 7.61 3.52
CA ALA A 37 -6.30 7.08 3.73
C ALA A 37 -5.88 6.10 2.63
N ILE A 38 -6.80 5.27 2.12
CA ILE A 38 -6.48 4.28 1.08
C ILE A 38 -6.73 4.92 -0.28
N LYS A 39 -5.65 5.24 -1.01
CA LYS A 39 -5.74 5.78 -2.36
C LYS A 39 -5.87 4.69 -3.40
N ALA A 40 -5.17 3.56 -3.21
CA ALA A 40 -5.32 2.36 -4.03
C ALA A 40 -5.25 1.12 -3.16
N GLY A 41 -6.23 0.23 -3.28
CA GLY A 41 -6.32 -1.01 -2.50
C GLY A 41 -5.64 -2.22 -3.14
N TRP A 42 -5.52 -3.32 -2.39
CA TRP A 42 -4.86 -4.57 -2.83
C TRP A 42 -5.45 -5.23 -4.09
N LYS A 43 -6.70 -4.89 -4.43
CA LYS A 43 -7.44 -5.44 -5.58
C LYS A 43 -7.33 -4.56 -6.82
N GLU A 44 -6.80 -3.35 -6.66
CA GLU A 44 -6.66 -2.40 -7.76
C GLU A 44 -5.54 -2.82 -8.71
N ASN A 45 -5.72 -2.50 -9.99
CA ASN A 45 -4.73 -2.81 -11.00
C ASN A 45 -3.55 -1.81 -10.93
N HIS A 46 -2.47 -2.16 -11.61
CA HIS A 46 -1.25 -1.36 -11.65
C HIS A 46 -1.49 0.07 -12.19
N ALA A 47 -2.39 0.24 -13.15
CA ALA A 47 -2.69 1.55 -13.74
C ALA A 47 -3.39 2.47 -12.73
N THR A 48 -4.37 1.95 -11.98
CA THR A 48 -5.03 2.68 -10.89
C THR A 48 -4.02 3.10 -9.83
N PHE A 49 -3.18 2.17 -9.36
CA PHE A 49 -2.15 2.47 -8.36
C PHE A 49 -1.20 3.59 -8.82
N MET A 50 -0.72 3.51 -10.07
CA MET A 50 0.20 4.50 -10.61
C MET A 50 -0.46 5.86 -10.84
N ASN A 51 -1.75 5.90 -11.18
CA ASN A 51 -2.51 7.13 -11.29
C ASN A 51 -2.64 7.82 -9.92
N GLU A 52 -3.05 7.07 -8.90
CA GLU A 52 -3.17 7.57 -7.53
C GLU A 52 -1.82 8.07 -6.98
N LEU A 53 -0.74 7.31 -7.20
CA LEU A 53 0.62 7.71 -6.82
C LEU A 53 1.02 9.05 -7.43
N LYS A 54 0.68 9.30 -8.71
CA LYS A 54 0.97 10.56 -9.40
C LYS A 54 0.15 11.71 -8.82
N ASN A 55 -1.13 11.46 -8.53
CA ASN A 55 -2.08 12.46 -8.05
C ASN A 55 -1.93 12.80 -6.56
N LEU A 56 -1.13 12.03 -5.79
CA LEU A 56 -0.87 12.33 -4.38
C LEU A 56 -0.39 13.77 -4.18
N GLN A 57 -1.00 14.48 -3.23
CA GLN A 57 -0.57 15.80 -2.81
C GLN A 57 -0.15 15.75 -1.34
N ALA A 58 0.82 16.58 -0.98
CA ALA A 58 1.17 16.76 0.42
C ALA A 58 0.24 17.82 1.00
N GLU A 59 -0.81 17.39 1.68
CA GLU A 59 -1.76 18.29 2.34
C GLU A 59 -1.52 18.30 3.85
N GLY A 60 -1.28 19.50 4.39
CA GLY A 60 -1.31 19.76 5.83
C GLY A 60 -0.14 19.24 6.66
N LEU A 61 -0.24 19.49 7.98
CA LEU A 61 0.65 18.97 9.02
C LEU A 61 0.09 17.63 9.50
N THR A 62 0.74 16.52 9.14
CA THR A 62 0.38 15.18 9.64
C THR A 62 1.29 14.74 10.78
N THR A 63 0.71 14.12 11.80
CA THR A 63 1.46 13.56 12.93
C THR A 63 1.93 12.15 12.58
N LEU A 64 3.22 12.02 12.26
CA LEU A 64 3.83 10.75 11.82
C LEU A 64 3.45 9.54 12.69
N GLY A 65 3.34 9.73 14.01
CA GLY A 65 2.98 8.67 14.95
C GLY A 65 1.57 8.09 14.76
N GLN A 66 0.57 8.93 14.50
CA GLN A 66 -0.80 8.48 14.29
C GLN A 66 -0.91 7.69 12.98
N SER A 67 -0.26 8.19 11.92
CA SER A 67 -0.39 7.59 10.60
C SER A 67 0.39 6.28 10.46
N LEU A 68 1.53 6.14 11.15
CA LEU A 68 2.23 4.85 11.26
C LEU A 68 1.36 3.79 11.95
N ARG A 69 0.66 4.15 13.03
CA ARG A 69 -0.26 3.24 13.71
C ARG A 69 -1.36 2.75 12.76
N THR A 70 -1.99 3.66 12.02
CA THR A 70 -3.02 3.31 11.03
C THR A 70 -2.48 2.37 9.94
N ALA A 71 -1.26 2.61 9.44
CA ALA A 71 -0.64 1.73 8.45
C ALA A 71 -0.40 0.31 9.00
N PHE A 72 0.06 0.19 10.25
CA PHE A 72 0.22 -1.12 10.91
C PHE A 72 -1.13 -1.81 11.18
N ASP A 73 -2.15 -1.06 11.60
CA ASP A 73 -3.49 -1.61 11.81
C ASP A 73 -4.07 -2.17 10.50
N LEU A 74 -3.90 -1.48 9.37
CA LEU A 74 -4.32 -1.95 8.05
C LEU A 74 -3.56 -3.21 7.59
N LEU A 75 -2.25 -3.28 7.86
CA LEU A 75 -1.45 -4.47 7.59
C LEU A 75 -1.90 -5.67 8.43
N ASN A 76 -2.18 -5.46 9.72
CA ASN A 76 -2.65 -6.49 10.63
C ASN A 76 -4.04 -7.01 10.22
N LEU A 77 -4.96 -6.10 9.87
CA LEU A 77 -6.26 -6.47 9.31
C LEU A 77 -6.14 -7.25 8.01
N ASN A 78 -5.22 -6.85 7.12
CA ASN A 78 -4.98 -7.59 5.89
C ASN A 78 -4.47 -9.01 6.17
N ARG A 79 -3.52 -9.20 7.09
CA ARG A 79 -3.02 -10.54 7.49
C ARG A 79 -4.11 -11.43 8.06
N LEU A 80 -4.94 -10.88 8.94
CA LEU A 80 -6.09 -11.57 9.54
C LEU A 80 -7.10 -12.03 8.48
N VAL A 81 -7.49 -11.13 7.56
CA VAL A 81 -8.53 -11.41 6.55
C VAL A 81 -8.01 -12.29 5.41
N THR A 82 -6.73 -12.17 5.04
CA THR A 82 -6.12 -12.98 3.96
C THR A 82 -5.61 -14.34 4.43
N GLY A 83 -5.64 -14.60 5.75
CA GLY A 83 -5.28 -15.90 6.32
C GLY A 83 -3.76 -16.18 6.32
N ILE A 84 -2.91 -15.15 6.23
CA ILE A 84 -1.45 -15.34 6.29
C ILE A 84 -1.00 -15.88 7.66
N ASP A 85 -1.77 -15.62 8.73
CA ASP A 85 -1.55 -16.21 10.06
C ASP A 85 -2.16 -17.62 10.25
N ASN A 86 -2.81 -18.21 9.23
CA ASN A 86 -3.37 -19.57 9.32
C ASN A 86 -2.40 -20.69 8.90
N TYR A 87 -1.10 -20.41 8.77
CA TYR A 87 -0.08 -21.47 8.60
C TYR A 87 0.16 -22.18 9.94
N GLY A 88 -0.83 -22.94 10.40
CA GLY A 88 -0.78 -23.65 11.68
C GLY A 88 -2.03 -24.46 12.03
N GLN A 89 -3.16 -24.29 11.35
CA GLN A 89 -4.32 -25.14 11.56
C GLN A 89 -4.27 -26.36 10.63
N VAL A 90 -3.32 -27.26 10.92
CA VAL A 90 -3.45 -28.66 10.55
C VAL A 90 -4.57 -29.24 11.41
N GLY A 91 -5.76 -29.34 10.83
CA GLY A 91 -6.87 -30.15 11.31
C GLY A 91 -7.03 -31.35 10.41
#